data_AF-A0A957T124-F1
#
_entry.id   AF-A0A957T124-F1
#
_cell.length_a   1.000
_cell.length_b   1.000
_cell.length_c   1.000
_cell.angle_alpha   90.00
_cell.angle_beta   90.00
_cell.angle_gamma   90.00
#
_symmetry.space_group_name_H-M   'P 1'
#
loop_
_entity.id
_entity.type
_entity.pdbx_description
1 polymer ?
#
loop_
_entity_poly.entity_id
_entity_poly.type
_entity_poly.pdbx_seq_one_letter_code
_entity_poly.pdbx_strand_id
1 'polypeptide(L)' 'MTNHISRLAPFIQTYIYQKRWPNLRPVQEAAIAAILDTSHHVLIASGTASGKTEAAMLPILTLLDQNPSNSIGVIYI' A
#
# COMPACT_ATOMS: atom_id res chain seq x y z
N MET A 1 16.52 -6.34 -6.72
CA MET A 1 15.09 -6.52 -6.37
C MET A 1 14.75 -5.49 -5.31
N THR A 2 13.90 -4.51 -5.63
CA THR A 2 13.51 -3.47 -4.68
C THR A 2 12.58 -4.06 -3.64
N ASN A 3 12.97 -4.06 -2.37
CA ASN A 3 12.11 -4.56 -1.30
C ASN A 3 11.05 -3.50 -0.96
N HIS A 4 9.91 -3.51 -1.65
CA HIS A 4 8.82 -2.55 -1.42
C HIS A 4 8.24 -2.64 0.01
N ILE A 5 8.32 -3.81 0.67
CA ILE A 5 7.84 -3.98 2.05
C ILE A 5 8.60 -3.06 3.00
N SER A 6 9.92 -2.89 2.82
CA SER A 6 10.75 -2.03 3.68
C SER A 6 10.34 -0.55 3.65
N ARG A 7 9.58 -0.13 2.64
CA ARG A 7 9.09 1.25 2.47
C ARG A 7 7.75 1.49 3.17
N LEU A 8 7.07 0.45 3.60
CA LEU A 8 5.76 0.53 4.26
C LEU A 8 5.92 0.86 5.75
N ALA A 9 4.87 1.40 6.37
CA ALA A 9 4.87 1.68 7.80
C ALA A 9 5.21 0.42 8.65
N PRO A 10 5.88 0.55 9.81
CA PRO A 10 6.32 -0.60 10.62
C PRO A 10 5.21 -1.57 11.00
N PHE A 11 4.00 -1.07 11.29
CA PHE A 11 2.86 -1.91 11.62
C PHE A 11 2.38 -2.74 10.42
N ILE A 12 2.54 -2.22 9.21
CA ILE A 12 2.21 -2.92 7.96
C ILE A 12 3.24 -4.01 7.67
N GLN A 13 4.52 -3.72 7.86
CA GLN A 13 5.58 -4.74 7.75
C GLN A 13 5.30 -5.90 8.70
N THR A 14 4.94 -5.59 9.94
CA THR A 14 4.54 -6.57 10.95
C THR A 14 3.30 -7.36 10.52
N TYR A 15 2.26 -6.70 9.99
CA TYR A 15 1.06 -7.35 9.47
C TYR A 15 1.38 -8.36 8.36
N ILE A 16 2.19 -7.97 7.36
CA ILE A 16 2.61 -8.82 6.24
C ILE A 16 3.36 -10.05 6.76
N TYR A 17 4.30 -9.85 7.69
CA TYR A 17 5.03 -10.93 8.35
C TYR A 17 4.10 -11.90 9.08
N GLN A 18 3.17 -11.39 9.89
CA GLN A 18 2.19 -12.21 10.63
C GLN A 18 1.27 -13.00 9.70
N LYS A 19 0.90 -12.44 8.55
CA LYS A 19 0.12 -13.12 7.52
C LYS A 19 0.93 -14.13 6.70
N ARG A 20 2.25 -14.24 6.95
CA ARG A 20 3.17 -15.14 6.24
C ARG A 20 3.11 -14.96 4.73
N TRP A 21 2.97 -13.72 4.27
CA TRP A 21 3.01 -13.44 2.84
C TRP A 21 4.45 -13.62 2.34
N PRO A 22 4.71 -14.58 1.43
CA PRO A 22 6.06 -14.83 0.95
C PRO A 22 6.59 -13.66 0.11
N ASN A 23 5.68 -12.95 -0.55
CA ASN A 23 5.94 -11.79 -1.36
C ASN A 23 4.64 -11.00 -1.55
N LEU A 24 4.78 -9.75 -1.98
CA LEU A 24 3.64 -8.97 -2.46
C LEU A 24 3.22 -9.46 -3.84
N ARG A 25 1.96 -9.24 -4.19
CA ARG A 25 1.45 -9.50 -5.53
C ARG A 25 1.91 -8.39 -6.48
N PRO A 26 2.06 -8.65 -7.80
CA PRO A 26 2.56 -7.64 -8.74
C PRO A 26 1.78 -6.32 -8.73
N VAL A 27 0.44 -6.37 -8.59
CA VAL A 27 -0.41 -5.17 -8.49
C VAL A 27 -0.14 -4.36 -7.22
N GLN A 28 0.21 -5.03 -6.12
CA GLN A 28 0.52 -4.38 -4.84
C GLN A 28 1.89 -3.68 -4.92
N GLU A 29 2.90 -4.34 -5.49
CA GLU A 29 4.23 -3.73 -5.70
C GLU A 29 4.15 -2.49 -6.59
N ALA A 30 3.45 -2.60 -7.73
CA ALA A 30 3.25 -1.50 -8.66
C ALA A 30 2.48 -0.33 -8.01
N ALA A 31 1.43 -0.63 -7.23
CA ALA A 31 0.66 0.40 -6.55
C ALA A 31 1.46 1.10 -5.43
N ILE A 32 2.29 0.37 -4.68
CA ILE A 32 3.17 0.96 -3.66
C ILE A 32 4.12 1.97 -4.29
N ALA A 33 4.77 1.61 -5.41
CA ALA A 33 5.62 2.55 -6.14
C ALA A 33 4.80 3.76 -6.62
N ALA A 34 3.69 3.54 -7.33
CA ALA A 34 2.89 4.61 -7.90
C ALA A 34 2.35 5.61 -6.86
N ILE A 35 1.90 5.11 -5.71
CA ILE A 35 1.27 5.92 -4.65
C ILE A 35 2.34 6.63 -3.79
N LEU A 36 3.49 6.00 -3.51
CA LEU A 36 4.52 6.61 -2.66
C LEU A 36 5.49 7.51 -3.45
N ASP A 37 5.68 7.27 -4.74
CA ASP A 37 6.70 7.97 -5.55
C ASP A 37 6.12 9.13 -6.37
N THR A 38 4.79 9.32 -6.39
CA THR A 38 4.15 10.37 -7.20
C THR A 38 3.02 11.07 -6.45
N SER A 39 2.72 12.31 -6.86
CA SER A 39 1.55 13.07 -6.40
C SER A 39 0.39 13.02 -7.40
N HIS A 40 0.44 12.14 -8.40
CA HIS A 40 -0.58 12.03 -9.43
C HIS A 40 -1.75 11.14 -8.97
N HIS A 41 -2.91 11.30 -9.61
CA HIS A 41 -4.00 10.34 -9.45
C HIS A 41 -3.61 8.98 -10.02
N VAL A 42 -3.86 7.91 -9.28
CA VAL A 42 -3.47 6.55 -9.65
C VAL A 42 -4.70 5.73 -10.02
N LEU A 43 -4.68 5.08 -11.19
CA LEU A 43 -5.67 4.08 -11.60
C LEU A 43 -5.08 2.68 -11.44
N ILE A 44 -5.63 1.87 -10.53
CA ILE A 44 -5.21 0.48 -10.33
C ILE A 44 -6.15 -0.45 -11.11
N ALA A 45 -5.70 -0.92 -12.27
CA ALA A 45 -6.45 -1.85 -13.11
C ALA A 45 -5.91 -3.29 -12.95
N SER A 46 -6.71 -4.20 -12.41
CA SER A 46 -6.36 -5.62 -12.29
C SER A 46 -7.57 -6.53 -12.13
N GLY A 47 -7.37 -7.83 -12.36
CA GLY A 47 -8.41 -8.87 -12.23
C GLY A 47 -9.06 -8.96 -10.85
N THR A 48 -10.18 -9.67 -10.75
CA THR A 48 -10.81 -9.98 -9.47
C THR A 48 -9.89 -10.85 -8.61
N ALA A 49 -10.07 -10.79 -7.29
CA ALA A 49 -9.27 -11.53 -6.31
C ALA A 49 -7.74 -11.33 -6.42
N SER A 50 -7.27 -10.26 -7.06
CA SER A 50 -5.83 -9.98 -7.27
C SER A 50 -5.17 -9.24 -6.09
N GLY A 51 -5.92 -8.86 -5.06
CA GLY A 51 -5.41 -8.05 -3.93
C GLY A 51 -5.43 -6.54 -4.18
N LYS A 52 -6.44 -6.02 -4.90
CA LYS A 52 -6.60 -4.57 -5.17
C LYS A 52 -6.77 -3.74 -3.89
N THR A 53 -7.47 -4.28 -2.92
CA THR A 53 -7.71 -3.60 -1.65
C THR A 53 -6.39 -3.29 -0.96
N GLU A 54 -5.48 -4.25 -0.83
CA GLU A 54 -4.18 -4.03 -0.21
C GLU A 54 -3.23 -3.24 -1.12
N ALA A 55 -3.37 -3.36 -2.45
CA ALA A 55 -2.62 -2.52 -3.38
C ALA A 55 -2.87 -1.02 -3.14
N ALA A 56 -4.12 -0.64 -2.85
CA ALA A 56 -4.44 0.73 -2.47
C ALA A 56 -4.10 1.03 -1.00
N MET A 57 -4.53 0.18 -0.07
CA MET A 57 -4.53 0.49 1.36
C MET A 57 -3.14 0.50 2.00
N LEU A 58 -2.23 -0.42 1.63
CA LEU A 58 -0.91 -0.50 2.27
C LEU A 58 -0.09 0.80 2.09
N PRO A 59 0.04 1.37 0.88
CA PRO A 59 0.74 2.66 0.73
C PRO A 59 -0.06 3.85 1.28
N ILE A 60 -1.40 3.87 1.16
CA ILE A 60 -2.22 4.95 1.74
C ILE A 60 -2.06 5.03 3.26
N LEU A 61 -2.13 3.90 3.96
CA LEU A 61 -1.93 3.83 5.40
C LEU A 61 -0.48 4.19 5.79
N THR A 62 0.49 3.89 4.92
CA THR A 62 1.88 4.34 5.12
C THR A 62 2.00 5.86 5.05
N LEU A 63 1.34 6.51 4.09
CA LEU A 63 1.33 7.97 4.00
C LEU A 63 0.67 8.62 5.22
N LEU A 64 -0.41 8.03 5.73
CA LEU A 64 -1.05 8.50 6.97
C LEU A 64 -0.17 8.33 8.21
N ASP A 65 0.60 7.25 8.30
CA ASP A 65 1.56 7.04 9.40
C ASP A 65 2.70 8.07 9.36
N GLN A 66 3.19 8.39 8.15
CA GLN A 66 4.25 9.38 7.94
C GLN A 66 3.78 10.82 8.15
N ASN A 67 2.53 11.13 7.77
CA ASN A 67 1.93 12.44 7.92
C ASN A 67 0.48 12.33 8.43
N PRO A 68 0.29 12.18 9.76
CA PRO A 68 -1.03 12.01 10.35
C PRO A 68 -1.97 13.19 10.07
N SER A 69 -3.23 12.88 9.74
CA SER A 69 -4.27 13.90 9.59
C SER A 69 -4.77 14.39 10.96
N ASN A 70 -5.10 15.68 11.07
CA ASN A 70 -5.76 16.27 12.24
C ASN A 70 -7.29 16.03 12.24
N SER A 71 -7.83 15.40 11.21
CA SER A 71 -9.26 15.07 11.05
C SER A 71 -9.40 13.82 10.18
N ILE A 72 -10.22 13.86 9.12
CA ILE A 72 -10.37 12.75 8.17
C ILE A 72 -9.14 12.70 7.26
N GLY A 73 -8.40 11.58 7.29
CA GLY A 73 -7.22 11.37 6.44
C GLY A 73 -7.50 10.58 5.16
N VAL A 74 -8.47 9.67 5.18
CA VAL A 74 -8.82 8.78 4.04
C VAL A 74 -10.33 8.57 4.00
N ILE A 75 -10.89 8.61 2.80
CA ILE A 75 -12.28 8.25 2.50
C ILE A 75 -12.25 7.12 1.46
N TYR A 76 -12.96 6.03 1.72
CA TYR A 76 -13.06 4.87 0.84
C TYR A 76 -14.55 4.61 0.54
N ILE A 77 -14.90 4.54 -0.74
CA ILE A 77 -16.28 4.45 -1.27
C ILE A 77 -16.37 3.26 -2.21
#